data_AF-A0A950I6T6-F1
#
_entry.id   AF-A0A950I6T6-F1
#
_cell.length_a   1.000
_cell.length_b   1.000
_cell.length_c   1.000
_cell.angle_alpha   90.00
_cell.angle_beta   90.00
_cell.angle_gamma   90.00
#
_symmetry.space_group_name_H-M   'P 1'
#
loop_
_entity.id
_entity.type
_entity.pdbx_description
1 polymer ?
#
loop_
_entity_poly.entity_id
_entity_poly.type
_entity_poly.pdbx_seq_one_letter_code
_entity_poly.pdbx_strand_id
1 'polypeptide(L)'
;MAQVKLYQIVYSQKTLEGLAPGYAALDNRDSPKNDWREYWPIRNFLLNEALEEDCLYGFFSPRFQDKIGLNHGQVVDFIKSSAPETDVFTFSPQPDMGAFFLNV
;
A
#
# COMPACT_ATOMS: atom_id res chain seq x y z
N MET A 1 18.51 -3.83 -7.60
CA MET A 1 17.25 -4.23 -6.94
C MET A 1 16.34 -3.02 -6.97
N ALA A 2 15.08 -3.19 -7.36
CA ALA A 2 14.12 -2.09 -7.48
C ALA A 2 13.99 -1.31 -6.17
N GLN A 3 13.84 0.01 -6.27
CA GLN A 3 13.54 0.83 -5.10
C GLN A 3 12.12 0.53 -4.62
N VAL A 4 11.88 0.56 -3.31
CA VAL A 4 10.55 0.32 -2.72
C VAL A 4 10.08 1.59 -2.03
N LYS A 5 8.93 2.12 -2.45
CA LYS A 5 8.26 3.27 -1.83
C LYS A 5 6.90 2.83 -1.30
N LEU A 6 6.77 2.81 0.02
CA LEU A 6 5.55 2.39 0.68
C LEU A 6 4.84 3.59 1.30
N TYR A 7 3.56 3.70 1.02
CA TYR A 7 2.71 4.78 1.50
C TYR A 7 1.64 4.24 2.44
N GLN A 8 1.37 4.99 3.50
CA GLN A 8 0.22 4.76 4.38
C GLN A 8 -0.79 5.89 4.19
N ILE A 9 -2.05 5.52 3.96
CA ILE A 9 -3.11 6.48 3.67
C ILE A 9 -3.53 7.20 4.95
N VAL A 10 -3.59 8.53 4.91
CA VAL A 10 -3.95 9.38 6.04
C VAL A 10 -5.33 10.01 5.81
N TYR A 11 -6.27 9.76 6.73
CA TYR A 11 -7.66 10.26 6.65
C TYR A 11 -7.97 11.37 7.65
N SER A 12 -7.13 11.53 8.67
CA SER A 12 -7.31 12.51 9.75
C SER A 12 -5.97 12.85 10.38
N GLN A 13 -5.97 13.88 11.23
CA GLN A 13 -4.80 14.22 12.06
C GLN A 13 -4.35 13.02 12.92
N LYS A 14 -5.28 12.25 13.47
CA LYS A 14 -4.97 11.04 14.25
C LYS A 14 -4.19 9.99 13.44
N THR A 15 -4.59 9.75 12.19
CA THR A 15 -3.88 8.80 11.32
C THR A 15 -2.54 9.34 10.83
N LEU A 16 -2.36 10.67 10.80
CA LEU A 16 -1.08 11.29 10.49
C LEU A 16 -0.08 11.13 11.64
N GLU A 17 -0.54 11.38 12.87
CA GLU A 17 0.26 11.20 14.09
C GLU A 17 0.60 9.71 14.34
N GLY A 18 -0.29 8.81 13.90
CA GLY A 18 -0.09 7.37 13.95
C GLY A 18 0.64 6.78 12.74
N LEU A 19 1.29 7.60 11.90
CA LEU A 19 2.00 7.11 10.72
C LEU A 19 3.08 6.09 11.14
N ALA A 20 3.01 4.89 10.57
CA ALA A 20 3.96 3.83 10.89
C ALA A 20 5.38 4.20 10.39
N PRO A 21 6.45 3.96 11.17
CA PRO A 21 7.80 4.29 10.77
C PRO A 21 8.19 3.68 9.42
N GLY A 22 8.85 4.47 8.58
CA GLY A 22 9.31 4.08 7.24
C GLY A 22 8.32 4.34 6.11
N TYR A 23 7.03 4.44 6.41
CA TYR A 23 6.03 4.79 5.40
C TYR A 23 6.02 6.29 5.10
N ALA A 24 5.81 6.63 3.83
CA ALA A 24 5.42 7.97 3.43
C ALA A 24 3.92 8.19 3.68
N ALA A 25 3.52 9.41 4.01
CA ALA A 25 2.10 9.75 4.14
C ALA A 25 1.48 9.95 2.76
N LEU A 26 0.39 9.22 2.47
CA LEU A 26 -0.50 9.53 1.36
C LEU A 26 -1.71 10.28 1.92
N ASP A 27 -1.65 11.61 1.86
CA ASP A 27 -2.65 12.48 2.49
C ASP A 27 -3.98 12.47 1.74
N ASN A 28 -5.04 12.13 2.45
CA ASN A 28 -6.41 12.05 1.95
C ASN A 28 -7.41 12.78 2.87
N ARG A 29 -6.94 13.70 3.72
CA ARG A 29 -7.78 14.39 4.72
C ARG A 29 -8.84 15.31 4.09
N ASP A 30 -8.46 16.03 3.04
CA ASP A 30 -9.30 17.03 2.36
C ASP A 30 -9.91 16.51 1.06
N SER A 31 -10.15 15.20 0.96
CA SER A 31 -10.58 14.58 -0.28
C SER A 31 -12.02 14.97 -0.68
N PRO A 32 -12.25 15.36 -1.95
CA PRO A 32 -13.58 15.63 -2.49
C PRO A 32 -14.40 14.35 -2.73
N LYS A 33 -13.79 13.16 -2.58
CA LYS A 33 -14.37 11.83 -2.88
C LYS A 33 -14.16 10.86 -1.72
N ASN A 34 -14.53 11.28 -0.51
CA ASN A 34 -14.44 10.45 0.70
C ASN A 34 -15.25 9.14 0.62
N ASP A 35 -16.30 9.11 -0.22
CA ASP A 35 -17.12 7.93 -0.50
C ASP A 35 -16.33 6.79 -1.18
N TRP A 36 -15.26 7.12 -1.90
CA TRP A 36 -14.41 6.15 -2.62
C TRP A 36 -13.32 5.52 -1.74
N ARG A 37 -13.23 5.92 -0.47
CA ARG A 37 -12.33 5.34 0.54
C ARG A 37 -10.87 5.26 0.03
N GLU A 38 -10.22 4.10 0.17
CA GLU A 38 -8.82 3.85 -0.18
C GLU A 38 -8.54 3.98 -1.68
N TYR A 39 -9.54 3.74 -2.53
CA TYR A 39 -9.34 3.79 -3.98
C TYR A 39 -9.01 5.20 -4.46
N TRP A 40 -9.67 6.23 -3.93
CA TRP A 40 -9.47 7.62 -4.37
C TRP A 40 -8.02 8.12 -4.20
N PRO A 41 -7.39 8.07 -3.02
CA PRO A 41 -6.03 8.58 -2.85
C PRO A 41 -5.02 7.82 -3.69
N ILE A 42 -5.19 6.51 -3.88
CA ILE A 42 -4.35 5.69 -4.76
C ILE A 42 -4.49 6.16 -6.21
N ARG A 43 -5.73 6.30 -6.70
CA ARG A 43 -6.00 6.81 -8.04
C ARG A 43 -5.44 8.21 -8.25
N ASN A 44 -5.60 9.09 -7.25
CA ASN A 44 -5.10 10.45 -7.33
C ASN A 44 -3.56 10.48 -7.41
N PHE A 45 -2.87 9.66 -6.64
CA PHE A 45 -1.42 9.52 -6.73
C PHE A 45 -1.00 9.04 -8.13
N LEU A 46 -1.57 7.93 -8.60
CA LEU A 46 -1.19 7.32 -9.87
C LEU A 46 -1.44 8.19 -11.11
N LEU A 47 -2.38 9.15 -11.03
CA LEU A 47 -2.70 10.04 -12.15
C LEU A 47 -1.91 11.36 -12.14
N ASN A 48 -1.40 11.77 -10.99
CA ASN A 48 -0.80 13.10 -10.83
C ASN A 48 0.69 13.07 -10.48
N GLU A 49 1.22 11.93 -10.04
CA GLU A 49 2.63 11.77 -9.73
C GLU A 49 3.38 11.08 -10.87
N ALA A 50 4.63 11.47 -11.10
CA ALA A 50 5.51 10.76 -12.01
C ALA A 50 6.05 9.51 -11.32
N LEU A 51 5.81 8.33 -11.91
CA LEU A 51 6.32 7.07 -11.40
C LEU A 51 7.72 6.81 -11.98
N GLU A 52 8.60 6.28 -11.13
CA GLU A 52 9.93 5.82 -11.53
C GLU A 52 9.84 4.38 -12.05
N GLU A 53 10.40 4.13 -13.24
CA GLU A 53 10.33 2.83 -13.93
C GLU A 53 10.84 1.66 -13.07
N ASP A 54 11.94 1.86 -12.35
CA ASP A 54 12.60 0.82 -11.52
C ASP A 54 12.18 0.88 -10.03
N CYS A 55 10.94 1.30 -9.75
CA CYS A 55 10.42 1.46 -8.40
C CYS A 55 9.07 0.77 -8.17
N LEU A 56 8.99 -0.02 -7.10
CA LEU A 56 7.77 -0.63 -6.60
C LEU A 56 7.04 0.33 -5.63
N TYR A 57 5.75 0.53 -5.88
CA TYR A 57 4.88 1.39 -5.08
C TYR A 57 3.85 0.55 -4.32
N GLY A 58 3.79 0.73 -3.00
CA GLY A 58 2.80 0.08 -2.14
C GLY A 58 1.91 1.12 -1.44
N PHE A 59 0.61 0.83 -1.36
CA PHE A 59 -0.37 1.70 -0.71
C PHE A 59 -1.15 0.92 0.35
N PHE A 60 -1.10 1.39 1.60
CA PHE A 60 -1.64 0.63 2.72
C PHE A 60 -2.58 1.47 3.60
N SER A 61 -3.60 0.81 4.13
CA SER A 61 -4.46 1.39 5.17
C SER A 61 -3.68 1.65 6.47
N PRO A 62 -4.12 2.60 7.32
CA PRO A 62 -3.61 2.75 8.69
C PRO A 62 -3.58 1.47 9.51
N ARG A 63 -4.51 0.54 9.22
CA ARG A 63 -4.69 -0.72 9.96
C ARG A 63 -3.98 -1.91 9.31
N PHE A 64 -3.07 -1.68 8.35
CA PHE A 64 -2.37 -2.76 7.67
C PHE A 64 -1.60 -3.65 8.65
N GLN A 65 -0.78 -3.05 9.51
CA GLN A 65 -0.01 -3.81 10.49
C GLN A 65 -0.91 -4.53 11.50
N ASP A 66 -2.02 -3.93 11.93
CA ASP A 66 -2.99 -4.58 12.83
C ASP A 66 -3.62 -5.83 12.19
N LYS A 67 -3.90 -5.79 10.88
CA LYS A 67 -4.61 -6.85 10.15
C LYS A 67 -3.66 -7.95 9.65
N ILE A 68 -2.48 -7.57 9.21
CA ILE A 68 -1.53 -8.46 8.51
C ILE A 68 -0.37 -8.87 9.42
N GLY A 69 -0.07 -8.09 10.46
CA GLY A 69 1.03 -8.35 11.39
C GLY A 69 2.42 -7.98 10.86
N LEU A 70 2.51 -7.34 9.68
CA LEU A 70 3.77 -6.96 9.06
C LEU A 70 4.04 -5.46 9.21
N ASN A 71 5.26 -5.12 9.62
CA ASN A 71 5.75 -3.74 9.62
C ASN A 71 6.44 -3.37 8.29
N HIS A 72 6.82 -2.10 8.13
CA HIS A 72 7.49 -1.58 6.93
C HIS A 72 8.72 -2.40 6.51
N GLY A 73 9.63 -2.67 7.46
CA GLY A 73 10.87 -3.40 7.19
C GLY A 73 10.60 -4.81 6.67
N GLN A 74 9.66 -5.53 7.30
CA GLN A 74 9.28 -6.87 6.88
C GLN A 74 8.67 -6.91 5.48
N VAL A 75 7.87 -5.90 5.12
CA VAL A 75 7.33 -5.77 3.75
C VAL A 75 8.46 -5.54 2.74
N VAL A 76 9.39 -4.63 3.04
CA VAL A 76 10.55 -4.34 2.18
C VAL A 76 11.46 -5.58 2.04
N ASP A 77 11.72 -6.29 3.13
CA ASP A 77 12.56 -7.49 3.12
C ASP A 77 11.90 -8.63 2.32
N PHE A 78 10.58 -8.79 2.43
CA PHE A 78 9.82 -9.75 1.62
C PHE A 78 9.93 -9.43 0.12
N ILE A 79 9.74 -8.17 -0.27
CA ILE A 79 9.86 -7.73 -1.66
C ILE A 79 11.29 -7.98 -2.18
N LYS A 80 12.31 -7.60 -1.39
CA LYS A 80 13.72 -7.75 -1.80
C LYS A 80 14.22 -9.18 -1.84
N SER A 81 13.59 -10.10 -1.11
CA SER A 81 13.91 -11.53 -1.14
C SER A 81 13.17 -12.32 -2.22
N SER A 82 12.25 -11.68 -2.93
CA SER A 82 11.48 -12.28 -4.03
C SER A 82 12.24 -12.25 -5.36
N ALA A 83 11.72 -12.96 -6.37
CA ALA A 83 12.35 -13.02 -7.68
C ALA A 83 12.43 -11.62 -8.32
N PRO A 84 13.58 -11.22 -8.91
CA PRO A 84 13.77 -9.87 -9.46
C PRO A 84 12.73 -9.42 -10.49
N GLU A 85 12.12 -10.37 -11.20
CA GLU A 85 11.08 -10.19 -12.21
C GLU A 85 9.65 -10.07 -11.63
N THR A 86 9.49 -10.01 -10.30
CA THR A 86 8.17 -9.89 -9.68
C THR A 86 7.66 -8.45 -9.76
N ASP A 87 6.62 -8.23 -10.56
CA ASP A 87 6.02 -6.90 -10.75
C ASP A 87 4.94 -6.55 -9.71
N VAL A 88 4.28 -7.55 -9.11
CA VAL A 88 3.10 -7.36 -8.26
C VAL A 88 3.21 -8.18 -6.98
N PHE A 89 2.96 -7.52 -5.85
CA PHE A 89 2.95 -8.11 -4.51
C PHE A 89 1.59 -7.92 -3.86
N THR A 90 1.00 -8.99 -3.35
CA THR A 90 -0.29 -8.95 -2.66
C THR A 90 -0.15 -9.45 -1.23
N PHE A 91 -0.69 -8.69 -0.28
CA PHE A 91 -0.71 -9.04 1.14
C PHE A 91 -2.14 -9.26 1.59
N SER A 92 -2.62 -10.51 1.50
CA SER A 92 -3.96 -10.91 1.95
C SER A 92 -3.85 -11.76 3.21
N PRO A 93 -4.61 -11.45 4.29
CA PRO A 93 -4.68 -12.31 5.47
C PRO A 93 -5.50 -13.58 5.20
N GLN A 94 -6.21 -13.64 4.07
CA GLN A 94 -7.12 -14.73 3.69
C GLN A 94 -6.84 -15.14 2.24
N PRO A 95 -5.72 -15.84 1.98
CA PRO A 95 -5.43 -16.36 0.64
C PRO A 95 -6.50 -17.35 0.16
N ASP A 96 -7.18 -18.03 1.10
CA ASP A 96 -8.30 -18.94 0.88
C ASP A 96 -9.50 -18.27 0.21
N MET A 97 -9.76 -16.99 0.52
CA MET A 97 -10.85 -16.24 -0.11
C MET A 97 -10.65 -16.06 -1.62
N GLY A 98 -9.39 -15.97 -2.08
CA GLY A 98 -9.04 -15.91 -3.50
C GLY A 98 -9.26 -17.23 -4.24
N ALA A 99 -9.38 -18.35 -3.51
CA ALA A 99 -9.59 -19.68 -4.08
C ALA A 99 -11.08 -20.10 -4.10
N PHE A 100 -12.01 -19.28 -3.57
CA PHE A 100 -13.43 -19.62 -3.55
C PHE A 100 -14.12 -19.50 -4.91
N PHE A 101 -13.59 -18.69 -5.82
CA PHE A 101 -14.19 -18.47 -7.13
C PHE A 101 -13.32 -19.11 -8.19
N LEU A 102 -13.96 -19.81 -9.14
CA LEU A 102 -13.26 -20.26 -10.34
C LEU A 102 -12.79 -19.02 -11.10
N ASN A 103 -11.53 -19.03 -11.52
CA ASN A 103 -11.02 -18.05 -12.48
C ASN A 103 -11.92 -18.14 -13.73
N VAL A 104 -12.65 -17.07 -14.04
CA VAL A 104 -13.46 -16.90 -15.26
C VAL A 104 -12.67 -16.20 -16.35
#